data_AF-A0A2C2UYK2-F1
#
_entry.id   AF-A0A2C2UYK2-F1
#
_cell.length_a   1.000
_cell.length_b   1.000
_cell.length_c   1.000
_cell.angle_alpha   90.00
_cell.angle_beta   90.00
_cell.angle_gamma   90.00
#
_symmetry.space_group_name_H-M   'P 1'
#
loop_
_entity.id
_entity.type
_entity.pdbx_description
1 polymer ?
#
loop_
_entity_poly.entity_id
_entity_poly.type
_entity_poly.pdbx_seq_one_letter_code
_entity_poly.pdbx_strand_id
1 'polypeptide(L)' 'MNNYFLIGPRIYFKTEFVRGKHFTSLEELTRELRDYVHWFNHIRIHGTLGYLSPIEYKLGHLKKTV' A
#
# COMPACT_ATOMS: atom_id res chain seq x y z
N MET A 1 7.04 17.20 6.71
CA MET A 1 6.25 15.95 6.88
C MET A 1 7.06 14.82 6.27
N ASN A 2 7.38 13.80 7.07
CA ASN A 2 8.45 12.85 6.76
C ASN A 2 8.15 12.00 5.52
N ASN A 3 9.15 11.87 4.63
CA ASN A 3 9.10 11.15 3.36
C ASN A 3 8.82 9.64 3.46
N TYR A 4 8.65 9.06 4.66
CA TYR A 4 8.44 7.62 4.89
C TYR A 4 7.24 7.02 4.15
N PHE A 5 6.21 7.83 3.83
CA PHE A 5 5.06 7.35 3.06
C PHE A 5 5.41 6.96 1.61
N LEU A 6 6.47 7.53 1.02
CA LEU A 6 6.93 7.20 -0.33
C LEU A 6 8.03 6.11 -0.34
N ILE A 7 8.78 5.99 0.77
CA ILE A 7 9.84 4.96 0.92
C ILE A 7 9.27 3.63 1.43
N GLY A 8 8.22 3.70 2.26
CA GLY A 8 7.53 2.55 2.85
C GLY A 8 7.00 1.56 1.81
N PRO A 9 6.19 1.97 0.81
CA PRO A 9 5.57 1.06 -0.15
C PRO A 9 6.59 0.16 -0.85
N ARG A 10 7.76 0.70 -1.22
CA ARG A 10 8.83 -0.05 -1.87
C ARG A 10 9.48 -1.08 -0.94
N ILE A 11 9.70 -0.72 0.32
CA ILE A 11 10.29 -1.62 1.33
C ILE A 11 9.27 -2.71 1.67
N TYR A 12 8.04 -2.33 2.03
CA TYR A 12 6.96 -3.26 2.35
C TYR A 12 6.66 -4.21 1.20
N PHE A 13 6.63 -3.73 -0.05
CA PHE A 13 6.47 -4.60 -1.20
C PHE A 13 7.60 -5.65 -1.29
N LYS A 14 8.86 -5.23 -1.17
CA LYS A 14 9.99 -6.17 -1.22
C LYS A 14 10.00 -7.16 -0.06
N THR A 15 9.58 -6.77 1.15
CA THR A 15 9.66 -7.62 2.35
C THR A 15 8.41 -8.44 2.64
N GLU A 16 7.22 -7.94 2.30
CA GLU A 16 5.93 -8.58 2.60
C GLU A 16 5.40 -9.35 1.38
N PHE A 17 5.58 -8.83 0.16
CA PHE A 17 5.03 -9.43 -1.05
C PHE A 17 6.04 -10.31 -1.80
N VAL A 18 7.29 -9.86 -1.92
CA VAL A 18 8.31 -10.56 -2.74
C VAL A 18 9.12 -11.57 -1.94
N ARG A 19 9.46 -11.29 -0.67
CA ARG A 19 10.38 -12.12 0.10
C ARG A 19 9.80 -13.51 0.38
N GLY A 20 10.44 -14.55 -0.15
CA GLY A 20 10.08 -15.94 0.09
C GLY A 20 8.86 -16.44 -0.69
N LYS A 21 8.31 -15.63 -1.60
CA LYS A 21 7.24 -16.06 -2.51
C LYS A 21 7.84 -16.52 -3.84
N HIS A 22 7.38 -17.69 -4.29
CA HIS A 22 7.61 -18.19 -5.63
C HIS A 22 6.27 -18.33 -6.32
N PHE A 23 6.14 -17.69 -7.48
CA PHE A 23 4.92 -17.75 -8.29
C PHE A 23 5.12 -18.79 -9.38
N THR A 24 4.13 -19.65 -9.55
CA THR A 24 4.17 -20.73 -10.55
C THR A 24 3.74 -20.25 -11.94
N SER A 25 2.99 -19.13 -12.00
CA SER A 25 2.52 -18.52 -13.24
C SER A 25 2.41 -16.99 -13.13
N LEU A 26 2.42 -16.33 -14.28
CA LEU A 26 2.18 -14.88 -14.37
C LEU A 26 0.76 -14.51 -13.90
N GLU A 27 -0.20 -15.40 -14.12
CA GLU A 27 -1.60 -15.20 -13.74
C GLU A 27 -1.78 -15.22 -12.21
N GLU A 28 -1.09 -16.14 -11.53
CA GLU A 28 -1.01 -16.18 -10.07
C GLU A 28 -0.35 -14.91 -9.50
N LEU A 29 0.80 -14.52 -10.05
CA LEU A 29 1.47 -13.28 -9.67
C LEU A 29 0.54 -12.06 -9.83
N THR A 30 -0.16 -11.97 -10.95
CA THR A 30 -1.04 -10.84 -11.26
C THR A 30 -2.22 -10.77 -10.30
N ARG A 31 -2.83 -11.92 -9.99
CA ARG A 31 -3.93 -12.01 -9.02
C ARG A 31 -3.47 -11.55 -7.63
N GLU A 32 -2.39 -12.13 -7.12
CA GLU A 32 -1.88 -11.78 -5.79
C GLU A 32 -1.41 -10.33 -5.70
N LEU A 33 -0.78 -9.82 -6.77
CA LEU A 33 -0.33 -8.43 -6.82
C LEU A 33 -1.53 -7.48 -6.75
N ARG A 34 -2.60 -7.77 -7.50
CA ARG A 34 -3.82 -6.95 -7.48
C ARG A 34 -4.44 -6.93 -6.08
N ASP A 35 -4.49 -8.08 -5.42
CA ASP A 35 -5.05 -8.19 -4.08
C ASP A 35 -4.17 -7.44 -3.05
N TYR A 36 -2.84 -7.55 -3.15
CA TYR A 36 -1.90 -6.81 -2.31
C TYR A 36 -2.05 -5.29 -2.49
N VAL A 37 -2.12 -4.82 -3.74
CA VAL A 37 -2.31 -3.39 -4.06
C VAL A 37 -3.64 -2.87 -3.51
N HIS A 38 -4.71 -3.65 -3.66
CA HIS A 38 -6.01 -3.28 -3.12
C HIS A 38 -5.98 -3.19 -1.60
N TRP A 39 -5.46 -4.22 -0.92
CA TRP A 39 -5.31 -4.22 0.54
C TRP A 39 -4.46 -3.04 1.02
N PHE A 40 -3.31 -2.78 0.39
CA PHE A 40 -2.41 -1.69 0.77
C PHE A 40 -3.12 -0.33 0.66
N ASN A 41 -3.87 -0.08 -0.41
CA ASN A 41 -4.47 1.22 -0.66
C ASN A 41 -5.77 1.49 0.12
N HIS A 42 -6.59 0.44 0.32
CA HIS A 42 -7.94 0.59 0.86
C HIS A 42 -8.10 0.10 2.29
N ILE A 43 -7.26 -0.85 2.74
CA ILE A 43 -7.47 -1.56 4.01
C ILE A 43 -6.34 -1.29 5.00
N ARG A 44 -5.10 -1.10 4.52
CA ARG A 44 -3.93 -0.92 5.39
C ARG A 44 -4.03 0.39 6.17
N ILE A 45 -4.14 0.27 7.48
CA ILE A 45 -4.20 1.41 8.40
C ILE A 45 -2.78 1.83 8.78
N HIS A 46 -2.49 3.13 8.69
CA HIS A 46 -1.20 3.69 9.10
C HIS A 46 -1.37 4.63 10.30
N GLY A 47 -0.70 4.33 11.42
CA GLY A 47 -0.73 5.21 12.60
C GLY A 47 -0.21 6.63 12.30
N THR A 48 0.77 6.76 11.41
CA THR A 48 1.29 8.06 10.95
C THR A 48 0.32 8.85 10.08
N LEU A 49 -0.70 8.19 9.50
CA LEU A 49 -1.78 8.83 8.74
C LEU A 49 -3.00 9.14 9.61
N GLY A 50 -2.88 9.02 10.94
CA GLY A 50 -4.01 9.19 11.86
C GLY A 50 -4.98 8.02 11.82
N TYR A 51 -4.47 6.80 11.63
CA TYR A 51 -5.26 5.57 11.52
C TYR A 51 -6.20 5.55 10.30
N LEU A 52 -5.79 6.21 9.22
CA LEU A 52 -6.46 6.19 7.93
C LEU A 52 -5.74 5.27 6.95
N SER A 53 -6.50 4.73 5.98
CA SER A 53 -5.92 4.12 4.79
C SER A 53 -5.27 5.18 3.88
N PRO A 54 -4.36 4.78 2.99
CA PRO A 54 -3.75 5.69 2.02
C PRO A 54 -4.77 6.49 1.20
N ILE A 55 -5.86 5.85 0.76
CA ILE A 55 -6.92 6.52 -0.01
C ILE A 55 -7.70 7.50 0.86
N GLU A 56 -8.11 7.11 2.07
CA GLU A 56 -8.84 8.00 2.98
C GLU A 56 -8.00 9.23 3.34
N TYR A 57 -6.70 9.02 3.60
CA TYR A 57 -5.77 10.11 3.83
C TYR A 57 -5.73 11.05 2.63
N LYS A 58 -5.55 10.53 1.41
CA LYS A 58 -5.52 11.34 0.18
C LYS A 58 -6.82 12.13 -0.02
N LEU A 59 -7.98 11.50 0.16
CA LEU A 59 -9.28 12.14 0.03
C LEU A 59 -9.49 13.24 1.09
N GLY A 60 -9.08 13.00 2.33
CA GLY A 60 -9.15 13.98 3.41
C GLY A 60 -8.24 15.19 3.18
N HIS A 61 -7.06 15.00 2.58
CA HIS A 61 -6.13 16.09 2.26
C HIS A 61 -6.62 16.94 1.10
N LEU A 62 -7.23 16.32 0.08
CA LEU A 62 -7.82 17.04 -1.05
C LEU A 62 -8.99 17.95 -0.60
N LYS A 63 -9.82 17.51 0.35
CA LYS A 63 -10.93 18.33 0.90
C LYS A 63 -10.47 19.55 1.71
N LYS A 64 -9.27 19.52 2.31
CA LYS A 64 -8.73 20.65 3.08
C LYS A 64 -8.08 21.73 2.19
N THR A 65 -7.91 21.44 0.90
CA THR A 65 -7.18 22.31 -0.03
C THR A 65 -8.13 23.13 -0.92
N VAL A 66 -9.45 23.06 -0.68
CA VAL A 66 -10.50 23.81 -1.40
C VAL A 66 -11.15 24.81 -0.45
#